data_AF-A0A972JPN9-F1
#
_entry.id   AF-A0A972JPN9-F1
#
_cell.length_a   1.000
_cell.length_b   1.000
_cell.length_c   1.000
_cell.angle_alpha   90.00
_cell.angle_beta   90.00
_cell.angle_gamma   90.00
#
_symmetry.space_group_name_H-M   'P 1'
#
loop_
_entity.id
_entity.type
_entity.pdbx_description
1 polymer ?
#
loop_
_entity_poly.entity_id
_entity_poly.type
_entity_poly.pdbx_seq_one_letter_code
_entity_poly.pdbx_strand_id
1 'polypeptide(L)'
;MLKHLPKSAMVAVLTFALAFTSVAATPNQARAADAEDVIGVLAGLAALYAIGRAIQDNNDDHRADPIRPRPGAGNGGHRGPRVAPARCFREFDTRNGVRRGYGARCMQNNVRRPGLLPPECIRRVQTYRGTRNLYGGRCLVQNGWHREAGWRH
;
A
#
# COMPACT_ATOMS: atom_id res chain seq x y z
N MET A 1 -32.71 13.12 -18.08
CA MET A 1 -32.52 14.20 -17.08
C MET A 1 -32.75 13.61 -15.69
N LEU A 2 -31.74 13.02 -15.04
CA LEU A 2 -31.86 12.59 -13.63
C LEU A 2 -30.49 12.79 -12.96
N LYS A 3 -30.17 14.06 -12.71
CA LYS A 3 -28.91 14.51 -12.11
C LYS A 3 -29.24 15.04 -10.71
N HIS A 4 -28.50 14.54 -9.72
CA HIS A 4 -28.44 15.02 -8.32
C HIS A 4 -29.54 14.52 -7.38
N LEU A 5 -29.48 13.22 -7.03
CA LEU A 5 -29.99 12.79 -5.73
C LEU A 5 -29.01 13.31 -4.65
N PRO A 6 -29.45 14.15 -3.70
CA PRO A 6 -28.56 14.68 -2.67
C PRO A 6 -28.15 13.55 -1.71
N LYS A 7 -26.86 13.51 -1.37
CA LYS A 7 -26.26 12.49 -0.50
C LYS A 7 -26.95 12.35 0.87
N SER A 8 -27.72 13.36 1.28
CA SER A 8 -28.54 13.36 2.48
C SER A 8 -29.75 12.40 2.42
N ALA A 9 -30.31 12.13 1.23
CA ALA A 9 -31.46 11.23 1.09
C ALA A 9 -31.06 9.76 1.31
N MET A 10 -29.83 9.36 0.94
CA MET A 10 -29.32 8.01 1.18
C MET A 10 -29.03 7.75 2.67
N VAL A 11 -28.59 8.76 3.42
CA VAL A 11 -28.30 8.63 4.85
C VAL A 11 -29.58 8.42 5.66
N ALA A 12 -30.68 9.09 5.29
CA ALA A 12 -31.96 8.98 5.98
C ALA A 12 -32.62 7.60 5.83
N VAL A 13 -32.46 6.94 4.67
CA VAL A 13 -32.99 5.59 4.44
C VAL A 13 -32.17 4.55 5.22
N LEU A 14 -30.85 4.75 5.33
CA LEU A 14 -29.96 3.84 6.03
C LEU A 14 -30.20 3.82 7.55
N THR A 15 -30.49 4.96 8.17
CA THR A 15 -30.79 5.02 9.62
C THR A 15 -32.17 4.48 9.97
N PHE A 16 -33.15 4.56 9.06
CA PHE A 16 -34.49 4.00 9.30
C PHE A 16 -34.48 2.46 9.32
N ALA A 17 -33.63 1.82 8.51
CA ALA A 17 -33.49 0.36 8.48
C ALA A 17 -32.87 -0.22 9.76
N LEU A 18 -31.94 0.50 10.40
CA LEU A 18 -31.31 0.08 11.65
C LEU A 18 -32.23 0.25 12.87
N ALA A 19 -33.23 1.14 12.79
CA ALA A 19 -34.18 1.37 13.88
C ALA A 19 -35.28 0.29 13.96
N PHE A 20 -35.61 -0.39 12.85
CA PHE A 20 -36.66 -1.43 12.82
C PHE A 20 -36.16 -2.84 13.18
N THR A 21 -34.86 -3.06 13.35
CA THR A 21 -34.32 -4.27 13.99
C THR A 21 -34.46 -4.18 15.50
N SER A 22 -35.70 -4.17 15.99
CA SER A 22 -35.98 -4.38 17.40
C SER A 22 -37.05 -5.47 17.57
N VAL A 23 -36.66 -6.52 18.30
CA VAL A 23 -37.49 -7.52 18.98
C VAL A 23 -37.94 -8.75 18.17
N ALA A 24 -37.13 -9.80 18.26
CA ALA A 24 -37.59 -11.12 18.70
C ALA A 24 -36.45 -11.86 19.44
N ALA A 25 -35.90 -11.24 20.50
CA ALA A 25 -35.07 -11.94 21.47
C ALA A 25 -35.96 -12.28 22.67
N THR A 26 -36.63 -13.44 22.63
CA THR A 26 -37.26 -14.00 23.83
C THR A 26 -36.16 -14.54 24.75
N PRO A 27 -36.10 -14.12 26.02
CA PRO A 27 -35.03 -14.52 26.93
C PRO A 27 -35.40 -15.88 27.52
N ASN A 28 -35.01 -16.99 26.90
CA ASN A 28 -35.18 -18.30 27.56
C ASN A 28 -34.22 -19.43 27.15
N GLN A 29 -32.96 -19.13 26.87
CA GLN A 29 -31.95 -20.17 26.73
C GLN A 29 -30.59 -19.75 27.31
N ALA A 30 -30.54 -19.77 28.65
CA ALA A 30 -29.31 -19.82 29.43
C ALA A 30 -28.80 -21.27 29.61
N ARG A 31 -29.14 -22.19 28.71
CA ARG A 31 -28.58 -23.56 28.66
C ARG A 31 -28.37 -23.93 27.20
N ALA A 32 -27.12 -24.29 26.86
CA ALA A 32 -26.58 -24.50 25.52
C ALA A 32 -26.28 -23.20 24.75
N ALA A 33 -25.01 -22.79 24.77
CA ALA A 33 -24.46 -21.98 23.69
C ALA A 33 -24.42 -22.90 22.46
N ASP A 34 -25.49 -22.88 21.67
CA ASP A 34 -25.66 -23.74 20.51
C ASP A 34 -24.49 -23.55 19.53
N ALA A 35 -23.92 -24.67 19.08
CA ALA A 35 -22.82 -24.67 18.12
C ALA A 35 -23.23 -23.92 16.83
N GLU A 36 -24.52 -23.94 16.47
CA GLU A 36 -25.07 -23.22 15.33
C GLU A 36 -24.99 -21.68 15.45
N ASP A 37 -25.26 -21.10 16.63
CA ASP A 37 -25.13 -19.65 16.84
C ASP A 37 -23.66 -19.21 16.84
N VAL A 38 -22.78 -20.08 17.38
CA VAL A 38 -21.32 -19.83 17.36
C VAL A 38 -20.76 -19.93 15.94
N ILE A 39 -21.26 -20.85 15.10
CA ILE A 39 -20.86 -20.98 13.69
C ILE A 39 -21.22 -19.71 12.91
N GLY A 40 -22.39 -19.11 13.15
CA GLY A 40 -22.80 -17.86 12.50
C GLY A 40 -21.85 -16.70 12.78
N VAL A 41 -21.46 -16.52 14.05
CA VAL A 41 -20.51 -15.48 14.48
C VAL A 41 -19.13 -15.70 13.87
N LEU A 42 -18.63 -16.95 13.88
CA LEU A 42 -17.33 -17.31 13.32
C LEU A 42 -17.29 -17.10 11.80
N ALA A 43 -18.36 -17.47 11.08
CA ALA A 43 -18.47 -17.27 9.63
C ALA A 43 -18.48 -15.77 9.27
N GLY A 44 -19.21 -14.95 10.03
CA GLY A 44 -19.21 -13.49 9.86
C GLY A 44 -17.83 -12.87 10.06
N LEU A 45 -17.12 -13.27 11.12
CA LEU A 45 -15.75 -12.82 11.38
C LEU A 45 -14.77 -13.25 10.28
N ALA A 46 -14.88 -14.49 9.79
CA ALA A 46 -14.04 -15.01 8.72
C ALA A 46 -14.26 -14.27 7.39
N ALA A 47 -15.51 -13.93 7.05
CA ALA A 47 -15.84 -13.14 5.87
C ALA A 47 -15.25 -11.73 5.95
N LEU A 48 -15.38 -11.06 7.10
CA LEU A 48 -14.77 -9.74 7.33
C LEU A 48 -13.24 -9.80 7.27
N TYR A 49 -12.61 -10.85 7.79
CA TYR A 49 -11.16 -11.06 7.69
C TYR A 49 -10.69 -11.25 6.24
N ALA A 50 -11.41 -12.05 5.44
CA ALA A 50 -11.09 -12.25 4.03
C ALA A 50 -11.18 -10.95 3.22
N ILE A 51 -12.22 -10.14 3.46
CA ILE A 51 -12.39 -8.81 2.83
C ILE A 51 -11.31 -7.85 3.32
N GLY A 52 -11.04 -7.83 4.64
CA GLY A 52 -9.98 -7.02 5.24
C GLY A 52 -8.61 -7.31 4.65
N ARG A 53 -8.30 -8.59 4.38
CA ARG A 53 -7.05 -8.99 3.73
C ARG A 53 -6.93 -8.50 2.29
N ALA A 54 -8.03 -8.40 1.55
CA ALA A 54 -8.02 -7.84 0.19
C ALA A 54 -7.84 -6.31 0.18
N ILE A 55 -8.25 -5.62 1.26
CA ILE A 55 -8.08 -4.17 1.42
C ILE A 55 -6.67 -3.84 1.97
N GLN A 56 -6.06 -4.77 2.69
CA GLN A 56 -4.71 -4.64 3.24
C GLN A 56 -3.62 -4.94 2.19
N ASP A 57 -3.75 -4.39 0.97
CA ASP A 57 -2.74 -4.47 -0.09
C ASP A 57 -2.22 -3.07 -0.47
N ASN A 58 -1.76 -2.30 0.54
CA ASN A 58 -0.97 -1.10 0.30
C ASN A 58 -0.11 -0.67 1.50
N ASN A 59 0.30 -1.61 2.36
CA ASN A 59 1.26 -1.26 3.42
C ASN A 59 2.16 -2.44 3.82
N ASP A 60 2.74 -3.12 2.85
CA ASP A 60 3.90 -3.96 3.11
C ASP A 60 5.17 -3.10 3.14
N ASP A 61 5.32 -2.43 4.27
CA ASP A 61 6.62 -2.21 4.85
C ASP A 61 7.23 -3.60 5.23
N HIS A 62 8.31 -3.96 4.53
CA HIS A 62 9.40 -4.78 5.06
C HIS A 62 9.12 -6.27 5.36
N ARG A 63 8.58 -7.01 4.39
CA ARG A 63 9.10 -8.37 4.14
C ARG A 63 9.91 -8.33 2.86
N ALA A 64 11.17 -7.93 3.00
CA ALA A 64 12.17 -8.41 2.07
C ALA A 64 12.17 -9.93 2.23
N ASP A 65 11.43 -10.63 1.37
CA ASP A 65 11.87 -11.94 0.97
C ASP A 65 13.35 -11.76 0.60
N PRO A 66 14.29 -12.46 1.26
CA PRO A 66 15.66 -12.45 0.79
C PRO A 66 15.54 -12.94 -0.65
N ILE A 67 15.64 -12.02 -1.61
CA ILE A 67 15.95 -12.38 -2.98
C ILE A 67 17.33 -13.01 -2.85
N ARG A 68 17.36 -14.32 -2.58
CA ARG A 68 18.51 -15.16 -2.85
C ARG A 68 18.73 -14.89 -4.32
N PRO A 69 19.80 -14.17 -4.71
CA PRO A 69 20.08 -13.98 -6.11
C PRO A 69 20.23 -15.39 -6.64
N ARG A 70 19.24 -15.89 -7.39
CA ARG A 70 19.42 -17.16 -8.08
C ARG A 70 20.64 -16.89 -8.97
N PRO A 71 21.74 -17.66 -8.84
CA PRO A 71 22.87 -17.53 -9.75
C PRO A 71 22.40 -18.09 -11.11
N GLY A 72 21.54 -17.33 -11.77
CA GLY A 72 21.01 -17.61 -13.09
C GLY A 72 22.01 -17.06 -14.06
N ALA A 73 22.76 -17.98 -14.66
CA ALA A 73 23.67 -17.75 -15.76
C ALA A 73 23.09 -16.73 -16.78
N GLY A 74 23.77 -15.60 -16.88
CA GLY A 74 23.50 -14.57 -17.87
C GLY A 74 24.82 -13.93 -18.24
N ASN A 75 25.48 -14.48 -19.26
CA ASN A 75 26.59 -13.84 -19.94
C ASN A 75 26.10 -12.50 -20.51
N GLY A 76 26.29 -11.42 -19.76
CA GLY A 76 25.73 -10.10 -20.04
C GLY A 76 26.63 -8.97 -19.55
N GLY A 77 27.88 -8.97 -20.06
CA GLY A 77 28.89 -7.92 -20.07
C GLY A 77 28.85 -6.81 -19.01
N HIS A 78 29.87 -6.75 -18.14
CA HIS A 78 30.56 -5.57 -17.59
C HIS A 78 29.76 -4.33 -17.11
N ARG A 79 28.44 -4.39 -17.03
CA ARG A 79 27.58 -3.31 -16.57
C ARG A 79 27.33 -3.53 -15.09
N GLY A 80 28.21 -2.95 -14.27
CA GLY A 80 28.07 -2.93 -12.81
C GLY A 80 26.63 -2.60 -12.35
N PRO A 81 26.22 -3.12 -11.18
CA PRO A 81 24.83 -3.21 -10.78
C PRO A 81 24.17 -1.84 -10.64
N ARG A 82 22.97 -1.68 -11.22
CA ARG A 82 22.11 -0.50 -11.05
C ARG A 82 21.40 -0.61 -9.72
N VAL A 83 21.98 -0.02 -8.69
CA VAL A 83 21.45 -0.07 -7.32
C VAL A 83 20.97 1.33 -6.90
N ALA A 84 19.73 1.40 -6.44
CA ALA A 84 19.12 2.58 -5.82
C ALA A 84 19.40 2.55 -4.30
N PRO A 85 20.20 3.48 -3.77
CA PRO A 85 20.58 3.47 -2.36
C PRO A 85 19.39 3.61 -1.43
N ALA A 86 19.34 2.81 -0.37
CA ALA A 86 18.24 2.83 0.59
C ALA A 86 18.13 4.20 1.30
N ARG A 87 19.28 4.86 1.56
CA ARG A 87 19.37 6.20 2.15
C ARG A 87 18.64 7.31 1.37
N CYS A 88 18.45 7.09 0.06
CA CYS A 88 17.76 8.04 -0.81
C CYS A 88 16.26 7.80 -0.87
N PHE A 89 15.78 6.64 -0.41
CA PHE A 89 14.37 6.35 -0.25
C PHE A 89 13.85 7.04 1.01
N ARG A 90 12.92 7.97 0.83
CA ARG A 90 12.35 8.75 1.94
C ARG A 90 10.87 8.98 1.72
N GLU A 91 10.23 9.31 2.81
CA GLU A 91 8.87 9.79 2.85
C GLU A 91 8.84 11.32 2.72
N PHE A 92 7.95 11.83 1.88
CA PHE A 92 7.78 13.26 1.60
C PHE A 92 6.34 13.66 1.90
N ASP A 93 6.18 14.63 2.78
CA ASP A 93 4.89 15.24 3.06
C ASP A 93 4.49 16.17 1.92
N THR A 94 3.47 15.77 1.18
CA THR A 94 2.89 16.58 0.09
C THR A 94 1.52 17.11 0.51
N ARG A 95 1.05 18.15 -0.17
CA ARG A 95 -0.31 18.69 0.08
C ARG A 95 -1.42 17.65 -0.10
N ASN A 96 -1.17 16.64 -0.94
CA ASN A 96 -2.11 15.56 -1.25
C ASN A 96 -1.82 14.30 -0.41
N GLY A 97 -1.23 14.49 0.78
CA GLY A 97 -0.82 13.43 1.69
C GLY A 97 0.63 12.99 1.50
N VAL A 98 0.97 11.90 2.18
CA VAL A 98 2.31 11.37 2.26
C VAL A 98 2.70 10.62 0.97
N ARG A 99 3.90 10.87 0.44
CA ARG A 99 4.42 10.20 -0.75
C ARG A 99 5.82 9.63 -0.50
N ARG A 100 5.99 8.34 -0.75
CA ARG A 100 7.28 7.64 -0.63
C ARG A 100 8.00 7.54 -1.98
N GLY A 101 9.30 7.75 -1.99
CA GLY A 101 10.10 7.64 -3.21
C GLY A 101 11.57 7.96 -3.01
N TYR A 102 12.34 7.89 -4.09
CA TYR A 102 13.76 8.23 -4.07
C TYR A 102 13.94 9.71 -4.39
N GLY A 103 14.57 10.48 -3.50
CA GLY A 103 14.83 11.89 -3.76
C GLY A 103 15.76 12.06 -4.97
N ALA A 104 15.35 12.85 -5.98
CA ALA A 104 16.10 12.95 -7.24
C ALA A 104 17.54 13.44 -7.05
N ARG A 105 17.73 14.47 -6.21
CA ARG A 105 19.05 15.01 -5.88
C ARG A 105 19.90 14.01 -5.09
N CYS A 106 19.30 13.28 -4.16
CA CYS A 106 20.02 12.24 -3.42
C CYS A 106 20.53 11.17 -4.40
N MET A 107 19.67 10.68 -5.29
CA MET A 107 20.04 9.68 -6.29
C MET A 107 21.18 10.16 -7.17
N GLN A 108 21.09 11.37 -7.74
CA GLN A 108 22.14 11.94 -8.59
C GLN A 108 23.51 11.99 -7.91
N ASN A 109 23.56 12.21 -6.60
CA ASN A 109 24.81 12.33 -5.85
C ASN A 109 25.34 10.98 -5.30
N ASN A 110 24.49 9.96 -5.17
CA ASN A 110 24.77 8.77 -4.38
C ASN A 110 24.76 7.47 -5.18
N VAL A 111 24.20 7.46 -6.39
CA VAL A 111 24.28 6.30 -7.28
C VAL A 111 25.64 6.22 -7.95
N ARG A 112 26.10 5.01 -8.25
CA ARG A 112 27.37 4.81 -8.96
C ARG A 112 27.37 5.39 -10.37
N ARG A 113 26.20 5.48 -11.01
CA ARG A 113 26.04 5.95 -12.40
C ARG A 113 24.80 6.84 -12.55
N PRO A 114 24.92 8.16 -12.32
CA PRO A 114 23.78 9.07 -12.40
C PRO A 114 23.21 9.21 -13.82
N GLY A 115 24.04 9.03 -14.86
CA GLY A 115 23.60 9.09 -16.25
C GLY A 115 22.70 7.92 -16.71
N LEU A 116 22.57 6.86 -15.89
CA LEU A 116 21.64 5.76 -16.15
C LEU A 116 20.25 5.99 -15.53
N LEU A 117 20.05 7.10 -14.82
CA LEU A 117 18.79 7.37 -14.16
C LEU A 117 17.72 7.68 -15.21
N PRO A 118 16.62 6.89 -15.26
CA PRO A 118 15.56 7.08 -16.23
C PRO A 118 14.80 8.41 -15.98
N PRO A 119 14.84 9.39 -16.89
CA PRO A 119 14.15 10.66 -16.72
C PRO A 119 12.63 10.49 -16.67
N GLU A 120 12.07 9.46 -17.32
CA GLU A 120 10.63 9.16 -17.32
C GLU A 120 10.12 8.73 -15.94
N CYS A 121 11.01 8.24 -15.07
CA CYS A 121 10.64 7.88 -13.70
C CYS A 121 10.59 9.07 -12.73
N ILE A 122 11.00 10.26 -13.17
CA ILE A 122 10.98 11.44 -12.33
C ILE A 122 9.57 12.01 -12.24
N ARG A 123 9.13 12.29 -11.01
CA ARG A 123 7.85 12.93 -10.72
C ARG A 123 8.08 14.18 -9.90
N ARG A 124 7.41 15.25 -10.30
CA ARG A 124 7.35 16.49 -9.55
C ARG A 124 6.24 16.38 -8.50
N VAL A 125 6.58 16.65 -7.25
CA VAL A 125 5.63 16.71 -6.13
C VAL A 125 5.71 18.06 -5.43
N GLN A 126 4.56 18.53 -4.96
CA GLN A 126 4.46 19.76 -4.18
C GLN A 126 4.49 19.43 -2.70
N THR A 127 5.65 19.64 -2.07
CA THR A 127 5.82 19.51 -0.62
C THR A 127 5.48 20.83 0.06
N TYR A 128 5.29 20.79 1.39
CA TYR A 128 5.14 22.02 2.20
C TYR A 128 6.35 22.95 2.09
N ARG A 129 7.55 22.37 1.88
CA ARG A 129 8.81 23.10 1.70
C ARG A 129 9.11 23.44 0.23
N GLY A 130 8.10 23.42 -0.64
CA GLY A 130 8.20 23.72 -2.06
C GLY A 130 8.21 22.48 -2.97
N THR A 131 8.48 22.71 -4.26
CA THR A 131 8.47 21.65 -5.28
C THR A 131 9.70 20.77 -5.15
N ARG A 132 9.51 19.44 -5.14
CA ARG A 132 10.57 18.45 -5.11
C ARG A 132 10.40 17.44 -6.24
N ASN A 133 11.50 16.89 -6.72
CA ASN A 133 11.52 15.82 -7.70
C ASN A 133 11.86 14.51 -6.99
N LEU A 134 11.10 13.47 -7.29
CA LEU A 134 11.31 12.13 -6.77
C LEU A 134 11.23 11.09 -7.88
N TYR A 135 12.04 10.05 -7.78
CA TYR A 135 11.92 8.86 -8.60
C TYR A 135 10.97 7.87 -7.92
N GLY A 136 9.99 7.39 -8.68
CA GLY A 136 9.09 6.34 -8.20
C GLY A 136 9.80 5.00 -8.09
N GLY A 137 9.68 4.32 -6.95
CA GLY A 137 10.32 3.02 -6.75
C GLY A 137 9.88 1.96 -7.76
N ARG A 138 8.58 1.93 -8.12
CA ARG A 138 8.03 0.98 -9.10
C ARG A 138 8.63 1.19 -10.50
N CYS A 139 8.70 2.43 -10.97
CA CYS A 139 9.26 2.76 -12.28
C CYS A 139 10.75 2.42 -12.37
N LEU A 140 11.52 2.68 -11.30
CA LEU A 140 12.93 2.31 -11.22
C LEU A 140 13.12 0.79 -11.36
N VAL A 141 12.34 0.00 -10.62
CA VAL A 141 12.41 -1.47 -10.69
C VAL A 141 12.07 -2.00 -12.08
N GLN A 142 11.06 -1.43 -12.74
CA GLN A 142 10.70 -1.78 -14.13
C GLN A 142 11.83 -1.46 -15.12
N ASN A 143 12.60 -0.41 -14.85
CA ASN A 143 13.79 -0.02 -15.62
C ASN A 143 15.07 -0.79 -15.20
N GLY A 144 14.95 -1.87 -14.45
CA GLY A 144 16.07 -2.72 -14.06
C GLY A 144 17.00 -2.09 -13.02
N TRP A 145 16.46 -1.20 -12.18
CA TRP A 145 17.13 -0.75 -10.96
C TRP A 145 16.72 -1.61 -9.77
N HIS A 146 17.71 -2.06 -9.02
CA HIS A 146 17.50 -2.84 -7.81
C HIS A 146 17.57 -1.92 -6.59
N ARG A 147 16.70 -2.17 -5.61
CA ARG A 147 16.80 -1.46 -4.33
C ARG A 147 17.97 -2.07 -3.55
N GLU A 148 18.78 -1.22 -2.93
CA GLU A 148 19.77 -1.69 -1.97
C GLU A 148 19.02 -2.41 -0.83
N ALA A 149 19.39 -3.67 -0.56
CA ALA A 149 18.93 -4.36 0.63
C ALA A 149 19.52 -3.60 1.82
N GLY A 150 18.68 -2.86 2.55
CA GLY A 150 19.12 -2.07 3.69
C GLY A 150 19.89 -2.96 4.68
N TRP A 151 21.13 -2.59 4.96
CA TRP A 151 21.92 -3.19 6.03
C TRP A 151 21.19 -2.97 7.36
N ARG A 152 20.86 -4.07 8.04
CA ARG A 152 20.37 -4.07 9.43
C ARG A 152 21.59 -4.02 10.34
N HIS A 153 21.67 -3.00 11.19
CA HIS A 153 22.51 -3.00 12.40
C HIS A 153 21.60 -3.12 13.60
#